data_AF-A0AAV5N8L4-F1
#
_entry.id   AF-A0AAV5N8L4-F1
#
_cell.length_a   1.000
_cell.length_b   1.000
_cell.length_c   1.000
_cell.angle_alpha   90.00
_cell.angle_beta   90.00
_cell.angle_gamma   90.00
#
_symmetry.space_group_name_H-M   'P 1'
#
loop_
_entity.id
_entity.type
_entity.pdbx_description
1 polymer ?
#
loop_
_entity_poly.entity_id
_entity_poly.type
_entity_poly.pdbx_seq_one_letter_code
_entity_poly.pdbx_strand_id
1 'polypeptide(L)'
;MNSPEDMNAEEAVTLNEEFRRLDIGELDNLDRDDFVLVGLYVQVYNFMDFNIQRLYAFLSSTPSFQKPSISGKLSIHRMIDAIKDGCAPYMEDDMLKAFQADLEEIKRCRPQRNLLAHFAAKRLPHRDAIVLLNANPADYRNNIKKPGAVSYTVQELSDLRNLIDHMQIYERRLATTCSALIDRIVRQREVLE
;
A
#
# COMPACT_ATOMS: atom_id res chain seq x y z
N MET A 1 1.53 13.74 -12.57
CA MET A 1 1.83 13.01 -11.32
C MET A 1 2.16 11.60 -11.74
N ASN A 2 3.38 11.17 -11.42
CA ASN A 2 3.96 9.93 -11.92
C ASN A 2 3.44 8.76 -11.08
N SER A 3 2.89 7.75 -11.73
CA SER A 3 2.61 6.45 -11.14
C SER A 3 3.93 5.73 -10.80
N PRO A 4 3.93 4.67 -9.97
CA PRO A 4 5.09 3.79 -9.75
C PRO A 4 5.72 3.23 -11.04
N GLU A 5 5.00 3.22 -12.17
CA GLU A 5 5.52 2.80 -13.47
C GLU A 5 6.25 3.94 -14.21
N ASP A 6 6.02 5.19 -13.79
CA ASP A 6 6.68 6.40 -14.29
C ASP A 6 7.94 6.76 -13.47
N MET A 7 8.42 5.83 -12.63
CA MET A 7 9.73 5.94 -11.99
C MET A 7 10.81 6.00 -13.06
N ASN A 8 11.81 6.84 -12.86
CA ASN A 8 12.88 7.02 -13.84
C ASN A 8 13.72 5.74 -13.95
N ALA A 9 13.47 4.93 -14.97
CA ALA A 9 14.13 3.65 -15.18
C ALA A 9 15.66 3.79 -15.30
N GLU A 10 16.16 4.89 -15.85
CA GLU A 10 17.60 5.16 -15.96
C GLU A 10 18.22 5.46 -14.59
N GLU A 11 17.54 6.24 -13.75
CA GLU A 11 18.01 6.53 -12.39
C GLU A 11 17.96 5.26 -11.53
N ALA A 12 16.92 4.45 -11.66
CA ALA A 12 16.82 3.18 -10.97
C ALA A 12 17.99 2.24 -11.33
N VAL A 13 18.38 2.14 -12.61
CA VAL A 13 19.56 1.37 -13.01
C VAL A 13 20.83 1.95 -12.38
N THR A 14 21.01 3.26 -12.45
CA THR A 14 22.18 3.97 -11.90
C THR A 14 22.33 3.71 -10.39
N LEU A 15 21.27 3.88 -9.61
CA LEU A 15 21.26 3.64 -8.17
C LEU A 15 21.57 2.17 -7.83
N ASN A 16 21.07 1.22 -8.63
CA ASN A 16 21.38 -0.20 -8.46
C ASN A 16 22.85 -0.51 -8.76
N GLU A 17 23.43 0.10 -9.79
CA GLU A 17 24.85 -0.06 -10.11
C GLU A 17 25.76 0.53 -9.03
N GLU A 18 25.39 1.66 -8.45
CA GLU A 18 26.12 2.27 -7.33
C GLU A 18 26.08 1.38 -6.10
N PHE A 19 24.90 0.90 -5.69
CA PHE A 19 24.80 0.00 -4.54
C PHE A 19 25.62 -1.28 -4.73
N ARG A 20 25.68 -1.84 -5.95
CA ARG A 20 26.49 -3.05 -6.24
C ARG A 20 28.00 -2.86 -6.07
N ARG A 21 28.48 -1.62 -5.98
CA ARG A 21 29.89 -1.30 -5.75
C ARG A 21 30.23 -1.14 -4.27
N LEU A 22 29.23 -1.22 -3.39
CA LEU A 22 29.36 -0.99 -1.96
C LEU A 22 29.09 -2.28 -1.16
N ASP A 23 29.78 -2.43 -0.05
CA ASP A 23 29.42 -3.36 1.02
C ASP A 23 28.32 -2.76 1.91
N ILE A 24 27.50 -3.61 2.54
CA ILE A 24 26.41 -3.17 3.43
C ILE A 24 26.91 -2.29 4.58
N GLY A 25 28.14 -2.52 5.05
CA GLY A 25 28.77 -1.73 6.10
C GLY A 25 29.14 -0.30 5.69
N GLU A 26 29.18 -0.01 4.38
CA GLU A 26 29.49 1.32 3.82
C GLU A 26 28.24 2.19 3.65
N LEU A 27 27.05 1.67 3.98
CA LEU A 27 25.81 2.43 3.90
C LEU A 27 25.63 3.37 5.10
N ASP A 28 25.12 4.56 4.80
CA ASP A 28 24.83 5.57 5.82
C ASP A 28 23.60 5.18 6.65
N ASN A 29 23.57 5.65 7.91
CA ASN A 29 22.36 5.58 8.71
C ASN A 29 21.27 6.47 8.09
N LEU A 30 20.01 6.07 8.26
CA LEU A 30 18.89 6.94 7.96
C LEU A 30 18.97 8.19 8.83
N ASP A 31 18.67 9.33 8.24
CA ASP A 31 18.50 10.57 8.99
C ASP A 31 17.04 10.74 9.45
N ARG A 32 16.77 11.87 10.10
CA ARG A 32 15.44 12.18 10.60
C ARG A 32 14.39 12.27 9.48
N ASP A 33 14.75 12.86 8.35
CA ASP A 33 13.82 13.11 7.25
C ASP A 33 13.47 11.79 6.54
N ASP A 34 14.43 10.88 6.45
CA ASP A 34 14.21 9.50 5.98
C ASP A 34 13.19 8.77 6.83
N PHE A 35 13.35 8.80 8.16
CA PHE A 35 12.38 8.20 9.08
C PHE A 35 10.99 8.82 8.94
N VAL A 36 10.91 10.14 8.74
CA VAL A 36 9.64 10.82 8.51
C VAL A 36 8.97 10.34 7.22
N LEU A 37 9.70 10.25 6.11
CA LEU A 37 9.14 9.79 4.83
C LEU A 37 8.63 8.35 4.90
N VAL A 38 9.47 7.44 5.43
CA VAL A 38 9.09 6.03 5.63
C VAL A 38 7.85 5.93 6.53
N GLY A 39 7.86 6.65 7.66
CA GLY A 39 6.76 6.68 8.61
C GLY A 39 5.47 7.21 8.01
N LEU A 40 5.53 8.31 7.26
CA LEU A 40 4.37 8.90 6.59
C LEU A 40 3.71 7.90 5.64
N TYR A 41 4.48 7.27 4.75
CA TYR A 41 3.91 6.32 3.80
C TYR A 41 3.25 5.11 4.49
N VAL A 42 3.90 4.58 5.53
CA VAL A 42 3.34 3.49 6.33
C VAL A 42 2.04 3.92 7.03
N GLN A 43 1.98 5.13 7.60
CA GLN A 43 0.79 5.60 8.31
C GLN A 43 -0.39 5.90 7.38
N VAL A 44 -0.14 6.48 6.19
CA VAL A 44 -1.17 6.66 5.14
C VAL A 44 -1.86 5.32 4.85
N TYR A 45 -1.08 4.25 4.68
CA TYR A 45 -1.63 2.92 4.48
C TYR A 45 -2.29 2.29 5.69
N ASN A 46 -1.80 2.54 6.90
CA ASN A 46 -2.47 2.06 8.11
C ASN A 46 -3.88 2.65 8.23
N PHE A 47 -4.04 3.94 7.91
CA PHE A 47 -5.35 4.59 7.93
C PHE A 47 -6.27 4.10 6.81
N MET A 48 -5.72 3.84 5.61
CA MET A 48 -6.49 3.19 4.53
C MET A 48 -6.94 1.78 4.92
N ASP A 49 -6.05 0.97 5.49
CA ASP A 49 -6.35 -0.39 5.94
C ASP A 49 -7.45 -0.38 7.00
N PHE A 50 -7.40 0.56 7.94
CA PHE A 50 -8.44 0.76 8.94
C PHE A 50 -9.80 1.04 8.29
N ASN A 51 -9.87 1.96 7.33
CA ASN A 51 -11.14 2.30 6.67
C ASN A 51 -11.69 1.15 5.81
N ILE A 52 -10.83 0.39 5.13
CA ILE A 52 -11.21 -0.84 4.41
C ILE A 52 -11.79 -1.87 5.39
N GLN A 53 -11.11 -2.14 6.50
CA GLN A 53 -11.57 -3.08 7.52
C GLN A 53 -12.91 -2.63 8.11
N ARG A 54 -13.06 -1.34 8.41
CA ARG A 54 -14.29 -0.76 8.94
C ARG A 54 -15.46 -0.96 7.98
N LEU A 55 -15.29 -0.60 6.71
CA LEU A 55 -16.33 -0.77 5.70
C LEU A 55 -16.65 -2.25 5.47
N TYR A 56 -15.64 -3.11 5.36
CA TYR A 56 -15.84 -4.55 5.21
C TYR A 56 -16.62 -5.14 6.39
N ALA A 57 -16.27 -4.79 7.63
CA ALA A 57 -16.96 -5.26 8.83
C ALA A 57 -18.43 -4.81 8.84
N PHE A 58 -18.70 -3.55 8.46
CA PHE A 58 -20.04 -3.03 8.34
C PHE A 58 -20.85 -3.78 7.27
N LEU A 59 -20.34 -3.90 6.04
CA LEU A 59 -21.00 -4.64 4.96
C LEU A 59 -21.22 -6.11 5.36
N SER A 60 -20.25 -6.72 6.02
CA SER A 60 -20.35 -8.08 6.56
C SER A 60 -21.44 -8.24 7.63
N SER A 61 -21.91 -7.17 8.26
CA SER A 61 -23.08 -7.23 9.15
C SER A 61 -24.41 -7.20 8.39
N THR A 62 -24.38 -6.93 7.08
CA THR A 62 -25.57 -6.83 6.25
C THR A 62 -26.00 -8.18 5.68
N PRO A 63 -27.30 -8.54 5.71
CA PRO A 63 -27.76 -9.82 5.17
C PRO A 63 -27.56 -10.00 3.67
N SER A 64 -27.54 -8.90 2.91
CA SER A 64 -27.36 -8.87 1.47
C SER A 64 -25.90 -9.05 1.02
N PHE A 65 -24.93 -8.88 1.92
CA PHE A 65 -23.52 -8.99 1.57
C PHE A 65 -23.07 -10.44 1.50
N GLN A 66 -22.65 -10.86 0.31
CA GLN A 66 -22.08 -12.17 0.09
C GLN A 66 -20.65 -12.20 0.62
N LYS A 67 -20.49 -12.65 1.87
CA LYS A 67 -19.17 -12.85 2.46
C LYS A 67 -18.40 -13.89 1.65
N PRO A 68 -17.13 -13.61 1.30
CA PRO A 68 -16.30 -14.64 0.69
C PRO A 68 -16.11 -15.82 1.66
N SER A 69 -16.23 -17.05 1.16
CA SER A 69 -15.97 -18.27 1.92
C SER A 69 -14.46 -18.43 2.14
N ILE A 70 -14.00 -18.35 3.40
CA ILE A 70 -12.57 -18.29 3.70
C ILE A 70 -12.21 -19.10 4.94
N SER A 71 -11.17 -19.93 4.82
CA SER A 71 -10.42 -20.50 5.93
C SER A 71 -9.25 -19.55 6.30
N GLY A 72 -9.15 -19.14 7.56
CA GLY A 72 -8.04 -18.33 8.09
C GLY A 72 -8.25 -16.81 8.13
N LYS A 73 -7.16 -16.06 8.39
CA LYS A 73 -7.19 -14.59 8.55
C LYS A 73 -7.41 -13.89 7.21
N LEU A 74 -8.41 -13.00 7.16
CA LEU A 74 -8.74 -12.25 5.95
C LEU A 74 -7.68 -11.18 5.64
N SER A 75 -7.16 -11.18 4.41
CA SER A 75 -6.21 -10.17 3.95
C SER A 75 -6.92 -8.91 3.42
N ILE A 76 -6.26 -7.75 3.50
CA ILE A 76 -6.76 -6.49 2.93
C ILE A 76 -7.12 -6.61 1.45
N HIS A 77 -6.30 -7.32 0.66
CA HIS A 77 -6.58 -7.55 -0.77
C HIS A 77 -7.94 -8.21 -0.98
N ARG A 78 -8.25 -9.25 -0.20
CA ARG A 78 -9.54 -9.94 -0.29
C ARG A 78 -10.69 -9.09 0.24
N MET A 79 -10.46 -8.25 1.26
CA MET A 79 -11.47 -7.28 1.71
C MET A 79 -11.80 -6.27 0.61
N ILE A 80 -10.79 -5.74 -0.07
CA ILE A 80 -10.97 -4.83 -1.21
C ILE A 80 -11.81 -5.51 -2.30
N ASP A 81 -11.46 -6.74 -2.67
CA ASP A 81 -12.19 -7.50 -3.70
C ASP A 81 -13.67 -7.69 -3.32
N ALA A 82 -13.96 -8.03 -2.07
CA ALA A 82 -15.33 -8.18 -1.59
C ALA A 82 -16.11 -6.85 -1.51
N ILE A 83 -15.44 -5.75 -1.14
CA ILE A 83 -16.05 -4.42 -1.06
C ILE A 83 -16.48 -3.93 -2.45
N LYS A 84 -15.65 -4.15 -3.47
CA LYS A 84 -15.89 -3.68 -4.85
C LYS A 84 -17.27 -4.08 -5.37
N ASP A 85 -17.67 -5.32 -5.12
CA ASP A 85 -18.96 -5.84 -5.57
C ASP A 85 -20.07 -5.54 -4.56
N GLY A 86 -19.76 -5.63 -3.26
CA GLY A 86 -20.76 -5.43 -2.20
C GLY A 86 -21.31 -4.01 -2.06
N CYS A 87 -20.65 -3.02 -2.66
CA CYS A 87 -21.11 -1.62 -2.64
C CYS A 87 -22.03 -1.25 -3.80
N ALA A 88 -22.12 -2.08 -4.85
CA ALA A 88 -22.84 -1.76 -6.07
C ALA A 88 -24.33 -1.37 -5.84
N PRO A 89 -25.09 -2.02 -4.95
CA PRO A 89 -26.49 -1.65 -4.71
C PRO A 89 -26.69 -0.27 -4.06
N TYR A 90 -25.62 0.33 -3.55
CA TYR A 90 -25.67 1.52 -2.69
C TYR A 90 -25.04 2.75 -3.35
N MET A 91 -24.58 2.63 -4.59
CA MET A 91 -23.86 3.66 -5.32
C MET A 91 -24.40 3.76 -6.75
N GLU A 92 -24.38 4.98 -7.30
CA GLU A 92 -24.61 5.18 -8.73
C GLU A 92 -23.39 4.65 -9.51
N ASP A 93 -23.60 4.18 -10.75
CA ASP A 93 -22.58 3.50 -11.56
C ASP A 93 -21.26 4.28 -11.68
N ASP A 94 -21.32 5.60 -11.88
CA ASP A 94 -20.13 6.44 -12.07
C ASP A 94 -19.32 6.55 -10.77
N MET A 95 -20.01 6.66 -9.63
CA MET A 95 -19.38 6.69 -8.30
C MET A 95 -18.81 5.32 -7.94
N LEU A 96 -19.52 4.25 -8.29
CA LEU A 96 -19.05 2.88 -8.08
C LEU A 96 -17.74 2.64 -8.85
N LYS A 97 -17.71 2.99 -10.14
CA LYS A 97 -16.50 2.84 -10.98
C LYS A 97 -15.33 3.63 -10.43
N ALA A 98 -15.56 4.89 -10.04
CA ALA A 98 -14.52 5.73 -9.43
C ALA A 98 -13.99 5.11 -8.12
N PHE A 99 -14.89 4.64 -7.25
CA PHE A 99 -14.50 3.99 -5.99
C PHE A 99 -13.73 2.68 -6.22
N GLN A 100 -14.17 1.86 -7.17
CA GLN A 100 -13.47 0.63 -7.55
C GLN A 100 -12.07 0.90 -8.11
N ALA A 101 -11.90 1.99 -8.88
CA ALA A 101 -10.60 2.43 -9.38
C ALA A 101 -9.68 2.90 -8.25
N ASP A 102 -10.19 3.71 -7.31
CA ASP A 102 -9.45 4.12 -6.11
C ASP A 102 -8.98 2.89 -5.30
N LEU A 103 -9.84 1.88 -5.14
CA LEU A 103 -9.49 0.64 -4.45
C LEU A 103 -8.43 -0.20 -5.19
N GLU A 104 -8.47 -0.27 -6.52
CA GLU A 104 -7.40 -0.93 -7.28
C GLU A 104 -6.06 -0.20 -7.11
N GLU A 105 -6.07 1.12 -7.14
CA GLU A 105 -4.84 1.89 -7.00
C GLU A 105 -4.20 1.68 -5.63
N ILE A 106 -4.99 1.70 -4.56
CA ILE A 106 -4.54 1.37 -3.20
C ILE A 106 -3.92 -0.03 -3.16
N LYS A 107 -4.59 -1.01 -3.78
CA LYS A 107 -4.13 -2.40 -3.86
C LYS A 107 -2.80 -2.51 -4.63
N ARG A 108 -2.66 -1.79 -5.74
CA ARG A 108 -1.49 -1.77 -6.61
C ARG A 108 -0.25 -1.19 -5.92
N CYS A 109 -0.39 -0.08 -5.18
CA CYS A 109 0.71 0.58 -4.49
C CYS A 109 1.08 -0.07 -3.13
N ARG A 110 0.25 -0.99 -2.61
CA ARG A 110 0.45 -1.65 -1.32
C ARG A 110 1.76 -2.42 -1.15
N PRO A 111 2.30 -3.13 -2.16
CA PRO A 111 3.57 -3.86 -2.01
C PRO A 111 4.71 -2.95 -1.52
N GLN A 112 4.75 -1.69 -1.98
CA GLN A 112 5.75 -0.71 -1.53
C GLN A 112 5.68 -0.48 -0.01
N ARG A 113 4.47 -0.43 0.55
CA ARG A 113 4.29 -0.25 1.99
C ARG A 113 4.82 -1.45 2.75
N ASN A 114 4.63 -2.66 2.21
CA ASN A 114 5.15 -3.87 2.86
C ASN A 114 6.67 -3.90 2.88
N LEU A 115 7.33 -3.43 1.81
CA LEU A 115 8.80 -3.28 1.80
C LEU A 115 9.23 -2.32 2.92
N LEU A 116 8.66 -1.11 2.94
CA LEU A 116 9.02 -0.07 3.90
C LEU A 116 8.72 -0.44 5.36
N ALA A 117 7.68 -1.23 5.62
CA ALA A 117 7.28 -1.62 6.97
C ALA A 117 8.03 -2.84 7.54
N HIS A 118 8.65 -3.65 6.67
CA HIS A 118 9.21 -4.94 7.08
C HIS A 118 10.70 -5.12 6.76
N PHE A 119 11.28 -4.30 5.89
CA PHE A 119 12.67 -4.42 5.50
C PHE A 119 13.54 -3.52 6.38
N ALA A 120 14.80 -3.91 6.59
CA ALA A 120 15.79 -3.02 7.15
C ALA A 120 16.10 -1.92 6.12
N ALA A 121 16.34 -0.69 6.56
CA ALA A 121 16.59 0.43 5.67
C ALA A 121 17.89 1.16 6.05
N LYS A 122 18.64 1.55 5.02
CA LYS A 122 19.88 2.35 5.11
C LYS A 122 19.91 3.37 3.99
N ARG A 123 20.66 4.45 4.16
CA ARG A 123 20.80 5.48 3.12
C ARG A 123 21.95 5.12 2.19
N LEU A 124 21.75 5.34 0.89
CA LEU A 124 22.82 5.21 -0.10
C LEU A 124 23.72 6.45 0.00
N PRO A 125 25.05 6.32 0.21
CA PRO A 125 25.92 7.46 0.42
C PRO A 125 25.88 8.47 -0.71
N HIS A 126 25.83 9.76 -0.36
CA HIS A 126 25.80 10.89 -1.30
C HIS A 126 24.62 10.92 -2.28
N ARG A 127 23.59 10.11 -2.05
CA ARG A 127 22.39 10.04 -2.90
C ARG A 127 21.13 10.34 -2.09
N ASP A 128 20.10 10.81 -2.77
CA ASP A 128 18.75 10.96 -2.20
C ASP A 128 17.95 9.66 -2.35
N ALA A 129 18.51 8.56 -1.84
CA ALA A 129 17.97 7.22 -1.98
C ALA A 129 18.23 6.36 -0.74
N ILE A 130 17.33 5.41 -0.50
CA ILE A 130 17.46 4.39 0.54
C ILE A 130 17.55 2.99 -0.08
N VAL A 131 18.27 2.12 0.59
CA VAL A 131 18.35 0.69 0.28
C VAL A 131 17.52 -0.06 1.31
N LEU A 132 16.53 -0.82 0.83
CA LEU A 132 15.70 -1.71 1.64
C LEU A 132 16.26 -3.12 1.53
N LEU A 133 16.58 -3.73 2.67
CA LEU A 133 17.31 -4.98 2.79
C LEU A 133 16.47 -6.02 3.54
N ASN A 134 16.44 -7.25 3.03
CA ASN A 134 15.81 -8.38 3.69
C ASN A 134 16.64 -9.66 3.52
N ALA A 135 16.82 -10.42 4.60
CA ALA A 135 17.55 -11.67 4.64
C ALA A 135 16.64 -12.92 4.69
N ASN A 136 15.32 -12.75 4.72
CA ASN A 136 14.37 -13.87 4.80
C ASN A 136 14.20 -14.56 3.43
N PRO A 137 14.58 -15.85 3.30
CA PRO A 137 14.42 -16.59 2.04
C PRO A 137 12.96 -16.87 1.68
N ALA A 138 12.05 -16.88 2.66
CA ALA A 138 10.64 -17.23 2.47
C ALA A 138 9.81 -16.09 1.87
N ASP A 139 10.31 -14.85 1.91
CA ASP A 139 9.65 -13.70 1.30
C ASP A 139 9.82 -13.67 -0.24
N TYR A 140 10.48 -14.66 -0.82
CA TYR A 140 10.72 -14.76 -2.27
C TYR A 140 10.08 -15.98 -2.94
N ARG A 141 9.43 -15.70 -4.09
CA ARG A 141 8.91 -16.72 -5.01
C ARG A 141 9.97 -17.36 -5.90
N ASN A 142 11.23 -16.92 -5.95
CA ASN A 142 12.28 -17.58 -6.74
C ASN A 142 13.72 -17.22 -6.29
N ASN A 143 14.53 -18.27 -6.03
CA ASN A 143 15.96 -18.38 -6.37
C ASN A 143 17.12 -17.79 -5.54
N ILE A 144 16.99 -17.47 -4.25
CA ILE A 144 18.20 -17.23 -3.41
C ILE A 144 18.24 -18.19 -2.22
N LYS A 145 19.01 -19.28 -2.37
CA LYS A 145 19.20 -20.36 -1.39
C LYS A 145 20.58 -20.33 -0.69
N LYS A 146 21.34 -19.24 -0.79
CA LYS A 146 22.66 -19.14 -0.14
C LYS A 146 22.52 -18.48 1.25
N PRO A 147 22.92 -19.14 2.35
CA PRO A 147 22.99 -18.51 3.66
C PRO A 147 23.84 -17.23 3.61
N GLY A 148 23.33 -16.15 4.19
CA GLY A 148 24.00 -14.84 4.19
C GLY A 148 23.74 -13.96 2.96
N ALA A 149 23.00 -14.44 1.95
CA ALA A 149 22.57 -13.58 0.86
C ALA A 149 21.48 -12.62 1.31
N VAL A 150 21.65 -11.33 1.01
CA VAL A 150 20.69 -10.28 1.30
C VAL A 150 20.00 -9.88 0.00
N SER A 151 18.68 -9.87 0.03
CA SER A 151 17.88 -9.30 -1.03
C SER A 151 17.70 -7.80 -0.80
N TYR A 152 17.61 -7.03 -1.87
CA TYR A 152 17.49 -5.59 -1.76
C TYR A 152 16.60 -4.97 -2.84
N THR A 153 16.11 -3.78 -2.55
CA THR A 153 15.67 -2.82 -3.55
C THR A 153 16.23 -1.45 -3.18
N VAL A 154 16.54 -0.63 -4.19
CA VAL A 154 16.96 0.76 -4.01
C VAL A 154 15.80 1.66 -4.39
N GLN A 155 15.46 2.58 -3.50
CA GLN A 155 14.33 3.49 -3.64
C GLN A 155 14.82 4.93 -3.59
N GLU A 156 14.56 5.69 -4.64
CA GLU A 156 14.76 7.14 -4.63
C GLU A 156 13.73 7.80 -3.68
N LEU A 157 14.18 8.75 -2.88
CA LEU A 157 13.34 9.43 -1.89
C LEU A 157 12.43 10.47 -2.54
N SER A 158 12.82 11.05 -3.67
CA SER A 158 11.96 11.94 -4.47
C SER A 158 10.69 11.20 -4.94
N ASP A 159 10.84 9.98 -5.44
CA ASP A 159 9.74 9.11 -5.83
C ASP A 159 8.87 8.72 -4.64
N LEU A 160 9.47 8.44 -3.48
CA LEU A 160 8.70 8.15 -2.27
C LEU A 160 7.86 9.36 -1.83
N ARG A 161 8.40 10.59 -1.92
CA ARG A 161 7.66 11.84 -1.64
C ARG A 161 6.47 11.98 -2.59
N ASN A 162 6.69 11.82 -3.89
CA ASN A 162 5.63 11.86 -4.90
C ASN A 162 4.54 10.80 -4.65
N LEU A 163 4.96 9.60 -4.26
CA LEU A 163 4.06 8.50 -3.97
C LEU A 163 3.23 8.76 -2.71
N ILE A 164 3.81 9.37 -1.66
CA ILE A 164 3.07 9.80 -0.47
C ILE A 164 1.97 10.79 -0.86
N ASP A 165 2.34 11.85 -1.60
CA ASP A 165 1.38 12.88 -2.03
C ASP A 165 0.25 12.30 -2.87
N HIS A 166 0.58 11.38 -3.78
CA HIS A 166 -0.39 10.63 -4.57
C HIS A 166 -1.33 9.81 -3.69
N MET A 167 -0.79 8.99 -2.77
CA MET A 167 -1.60 8.10 -1.94
C MET A 167 -2.48 8.82 -0.91
N GLN A 168 -2.09 10.01 -0.45
CA GLN A 168 -2.92 10.85 0.43
C GLN A 168 -4.22 11.34 -0.23
N ILE A 169 -4.28 11.39 -1.56
CA ILE A 169 -5.52 11.68 -2.28
C ILE A 169 -6.51 10.52 -2.07
N TYR A 170 -6.06 9.29 -2.27
CA TYR A 170 -6.86 8.08 -2.11
C TYR A 170 -7.24 7.82 -0.66
N GLU A 171 -6.33 8.08 0.29
CA GLU A 171 -6.60 8.01 1.72
C GLU A 171 -7.82 8.86 2.11
N ARG A 172 -7.82 10.15 1.73
CA ARG A 172 -8.90 11.08 2.03
C ARG A 172 -10.21 10.70 1.35
N ARG A 173 -10.15 10.32 0.08
CA ARG A 173 -11.32 9.88 -0.69
C ARG A 173 -11.94 8.63 -0.08
N LEU A 174 -11.12 7.61 0.22
CA LEU A 174 -11.55 6.37 0.86
C LEU A 174 -12.27 6.65 2.19
N ALA A 175 -11.69 7.45 3.08
CA ALA A 175 -12.29 7.75 4.38
C ALA A 175 -13.66 8.45 4.25
N THR A 176 -13.75 9.41 3.31
CA THR A 176 -14.98 10.15 3.02
C THR A 176 -16.04 9.23 2.43
N THR A 177 -15.69 8.47 1.40
CA THR A 177 -16.60 7.55 0.71
C THR A 177 -17.08 6.43 1.62
N CYS A 178 -16.19 5.82 2.42
CA CYS A 178 -16.58 4.79 3.39
C CYS A 178 -17.59 5.31 4.41
N SER A 179 -17.41 6.55 4.90
CA SER A 179 -18.32 7.16 5.88
C SER A 179 -19.69 7.46 5.24
N ALA A 180 -19.70 8.10 4.07
CA ALA A 180 -20.94 8.41 3.35
C ALA A 180 -21.74 7.14 2.97
N LEU A 181 -21.04 6.07 2.59
CA LEU A 181 -21.66 4.80 2.23
C LEU A 181 -22.31 4.12 3.43
N ILE A 182 -21.60 4.07 4.57
CA ILE A 182 -22.16 3.54 5.81
C ILE A 182 -23.44 4.30 6.18
N ASP A 183 -23.38 5.64 6.19
CA ASP A 183 -24.54 6.48 6.52
C ASP A 183 -25.71 6.25 5.55
N ARG A 184 -25.45 6.14 4.25
CA ARG A 184 -26.48 5.86 3.23
C ARG A 184 -27.16 4.52 3.49
N ILE A 185 -26.39 3.48 3.79
CA ILE A 185 -26.92 2.13 4.05
C ILE A 185 -27.75 2.11 5.34
N VAL A 186 -27.30 2.79 6.40
CA VAL A 186 -28.07 2.89 7.65
C VAL A 186 -29.41 3.57 7.39
N ARG A 187 -29.43 4.73 6.73
CA ARG A 187 -30.67 5.47 6.42
C ARG A 187 -31.65 4.68 5.55
N GLN A 188 -31.14 3.93 4.56
CA GLN A 188 -31.99 3.10 3.72
C GLN A 188 -32.68 1.97 4.50
N ARG A 189 -32.06 1.47 5.58
CA ARG A 189 -32.65 0.46 6.45
C ARG A 189 -33.73 1.02 7.35
N GLU A 190 -33.50 2.19 7.94
CA GLU A 190 -34.48 2.86 8.80
C GLU A 190 -35.79 3.22 8.06
N VAL A 191 -35.75 3.33 6.73
CA VAL A 191 -36.96 3.59 5.91
C VAL A 191 -37.72 2.31 5.54
N LEU A 192 -37.08 1.14 5.67
CA LEU A 192 -37.65 -0.17 5.31
C LEU A 192 -38.17 -0.95 6.53
N GLU A 193 -37.85 -0.51 7.75
CA GLU A 193 -38.40 -1.00 9.03
C GLU A 193 -39.62 -0.18 9.47
#